data_AF-A0A7V9JF25-F1
#
_entry.id   AF-A0A7V9JF25-F1
#
_cell.length_a   1.000
_cell.length_b   1.000
_cell.length_c   1.000
_cell.angle_alpha   90.00
_cell.angle_beta   90.00
_cell.angle_gamma   90.00
#
_symmetry.space_group_name_H-M   'P 1'
#
loop_
_entity.id
_entity.type
_entity.pdbx_description
1 polymer ?
#
loop_
_entity_poly.entity_id
_entity_poly.type
_entity_poly.pdbx_seq_one_letter_code
_entity_poly.pdbx_strand_id
1 'polypeptide(L)'
;MDPICHTLVGAGLARGGLARRTALGTTTLLVGANLPDVDVLAYLWGPAADLAFRRGWTHGVLALALWPFLLTGLMLAADRAVRTRRRPESPPAIPRELLLLSAVSIISHPILDTLNTYGVRWLMPFSGRWFYGDTLFIV
;
A
#
# COMPACT_ATOMS: atom_id res chain seq x y z
N MET A 1 -8.88 5.71 -11.77
CA MET A 1 -7.69 5.36 -12.58
C MET A 1 -6.56 4.91 -11.66
N ASP A 2 -6.31 5.61 -10.55
CA ASP A 2 -5.24 5.30 -9.58
C ASP A 2 -5.20 3.84 -9.09
N PRO A 3 -6.30 3.22 -8.60
CA PRO A 3 -6.21 1.85 -8.06
C PRO A 3 -5.81 0.80 -9.09
N ILE A 4 -6.16 1.01 -10.36
CA ILE A 4 -5.77 0.09 -11.45
C ILE A 4 -4.26 0.20 -11.68
N CYS A 5 -3.72 1.43 -11.75
CA CYS A 5 -2.29 1.67 -11.94
C CYS A 5 -1.48 1.02 -10.82
N HIS A 6 -1.83 1.28 -9.56
CA HIS A 6 -1.10 0.72 -8.43
C HIS A 6 -1.24 -0.81 -8.34
N THR A 7 -2.41 -1.35 -8.65
CA THR A 7 -2.58 -2.80 -8.76
C THR A 7 -1.70 -3.41 -9.84
N LEU A 8 -1.54 -2.75 -10.99
CA LEU A 8 -0.63 -3.20 -12.05
C LEU A 8 0.84 -3.15 -11.61
N VAL A 9 1.24 -2.13 -10.84
CA VAL A 9 2.59 -2.06 -10.24
C VAL A 9 2.80 -3.20 -9.26
N GLY A 10 1.86 -3.44 -8.34
CA GLY A 10 1.90 -4.59 -7.43
C GLY A 10 1.96 -5.93 -8.17
N ALA A 11 1.18 -6.08 -9.25
CA ALA A 11 1.20 -7.26 -10.10
C ALA A 11 2.54 -7.42 -10.84
N GLY A 12 3.12 -6.32 -11.32
CA GLY A 12 4.44 -6.28 -11.95
C GLY A 12 5.54 -6.71 -10.99
N LEU A 13 5.56 -6.17 -9.77
CA LEU A 13 6.47 -6.59 -8.69
C LEU A 13 6.32 -8.09 -8.39
N ALA A 14 5.08 -8.57 -8.31
CA ALA A 14 4.81 -9.98 -8.06
C ALA A 14 5.34 -10.87 -9.19
N ARG A 15 5.07 -10.51 -10.45
CA ARG A 15 5.54 -11.25 -11.64
C ARG A 15 7.05 -11.16 -11.82
N GLY A 16 7.67 -10.05 -11.42
CA GLY A 16 9.13 -9.88 -11.36
C GLY A 16 9.83 -10.81 -10.37
N GLY A 17 9.08 -11.50 -9.50
CA GLY A 17 9.58 -12.58 -8.66
C GLY A 17 9.65 -12.27 -7.18
N LEU A 18 9.32 -11.06 -6.76
CA LEU A 18 9.24 -10.70 -5.34
C LEU A 18 8.21 -11.58 -4.60
N ALA A 19 7.10 -11.92 -5.26
CA ALA A 19 6.06 -12.77 -4.68
C ALA A 19 6.54 -14.19 -4.34
N ARG A 20 7.64 -14.68 -4.94
CA ARG A 20 8.17 -16.03 -4.67
C ARG A 20 8.92 -16.14 -3.35
N ARG A 21 9.21 -15.02 -2.67
CA ARG A 21 9.95 -15.01 -1.41
C ARG A 21 9.19 -15.61 -0.24
N THR A 22 7.86 -15.60 -0.29
CA THR A 22 7.03 -16.11 0.81
C THR A 22 5.60 -16.45 0.38
N ALA A 23 4.91 -17.28 1.18
CA ALA A 23 3.48 -17.50 1.01
C ALA A 23 2.71 -16.17 1.16
N LEU A 24 1.62 -16.01 0.40
CA LEU A 24 0.85 -14.75 0.29
C LEU A 24 1.63 -13.56 -0.31
N GLY A 25 2.82 -13.78 -0.88
CA GLY A 25 3.62 -12.69 -1.46
C GLY A 25 2.89 -11.89 -2.54
N THR A 26 2.20 -12.55 -3.48
CA THR A 26 1.40 -11.85 -4.51
C THR A 26 0.29 -11.02 -3.88
N THR A 27 -0.48 -11.59 -2.95
CA THR A 27 -1.58 -10.88 -2.28
C THR A 27 -1.07 -9.67 -1.50
N THR A 28 0.06 -9.82 -0.82
CA THR A 28 0.71 -8.74 -0.07
C THR A 28 1.09 -7.57 -0.99
N LEU A 29 1.65 -7.86 -2.17
CA LEU A 29 2.01 -6.83 -3.15
C LEU A 29 0.77 -6.17 -3.79
N LEU A 30 -0.28 -6.92 -4.09
CA LEU A 30 -1.50 -6.33 -4.66
C LEU A 30 -2.24 -5.44 -3.66
N VAL A 31 -2.39 -5.91 -2.42
CA VAL A 31 -3.08 -5.16 -1.36
C VAL A 31 -2.23 -3.97 -0.92
N GLY A 32 -0.93 -4.17 -0.69
CA GLY A 32 -0.02 -3.13 -0.24
C GLY A 32 0.07 -1.96 -1.22
N ALA A 33 0.04 -2.23 -2.52
CA ALA A 33 0.08 -1.19 -3.54
C ALA A 33 -1.13 -0.24 -3.49
N ASN A 34 -2.26 -0.63 -2.90
CA ASN A 34 -3.46 0.21 -2.83
C ASN A 34 -3.76 0.70 -1.40
N LEU A 35 -2.99 0.26 -0.40
CA LEU A 35 -3.33 0.51 1.00
C LEU A 35 -3.32 2.01 1.39
N PRO A 36 -2.45 2.88 0.82
CA PRO A 36 -2.53 4.32 1.08
C PRO A 36 -3.86 4.96 0.65
N ASP A 37 -4.54 4.44 -0.38
CA ASP A 37 -5.81 4.97 -0.91
C ASP A 37 -7.04 4.66 -0.04
N VAL A 38 -6.85 4.13 1.17
CA VAL A 38 -7.95 3.94 2.13
C VAL A 38 -8.59 5.28 2.53
N ASP A 39 -7.90 6.40 2.29
CA ASP A 39 -8.48 7.76 2.41
C ASP A 39 -9.66 8.02 1.46
N VAL A 40 -9.90 7.18 0.45
CA VAL A 40 -11.14 7.21 -0.33
C VAL A 40 -12.38 7.07 0.55
N LEU A 41 -12.27 6.45 1.73
CA LEU A 41 -13.37 6.37 2.69
C LEU A 41 -13.75 7.77 3.23
N ALA A 42 -12.85 8.75 3.19
CA ALA A 42 -13.13 10.13 3.59
C ALA A 42 -14.27 10.76 2.77
N TYR A 43 -14.52 10.29 1.54
CA TYR A 43 -15.68 10.68 0.74
C TYR A 43 -17.02 10.45 1.46
N LEU A 44 -17.09 9.45 2.33
CA LEU A 44 -18.31 9.15 3.10
C LEU A 44 -18.66 10.26 4.11
N TRP A 45 -17.69 11.11 4.46
CA TRP A 45 -17.87 12.28 5.34
C TRP A 45 -17.99 13.61 4.58
N GLY A 46 -18.13 13.55 3.26
CA GLY A 46 -18.40 14.69 2.40
C GLY A 46 -17.15 15.34 1.77
N PRO A 47 -17.36 16.28 0.82
CA PRO A 47 -16.27 16.78 -0.04
C PRO A 47 -15.15 17.50 0.71
N ALA A 48 -15.47 18.20 1.80
CA ALA A 48 -14.48 18.91 2.61
C ALA A 48 -13.56 17.94 3.37
N ALA A 49 -14.11 16.83 3.87
CA ALA A 49 -13.33 15.81 4.57
C ALA A 49 -12.41 15.06 3.58
N ASP A 50 -12.94 14.71 2.41
CA ASP A 50 -12.15 14.14 1.31
C ASP A 50 -10.96 15.05 0.96
N LEU A 51 -11.18 16.34 0.70
CA LEU A 51 -10.09 17.28 0.39
C LEU A 51 -9.06 17.40 1.52
N ALA A 52 -9.51 17.35 2.77
CA ALA A 52 -8.65 17.43 3.94
C ALA A 52 -7.77 16.18 4.13
N PHE A 53 -8.29 14.98 3.84
CA PHE A 53 -7.61 13.71 4.07
C PHE A 53 -6.78 13.20 2.88
N ARG A 54 -7.22 13.53 1.66
CA ARG A 54 -6.66 13.05 0.39
C ARG A 54 -5.14 13.13 0.30
N ARG A 55 -4.48 12.00 0.12
CA ARG A 55 -3.02 11.90 -0.06
C ARG A 55 -2.21 12.58 1.05
N GLY A 56 -2.78 12.59 2.25
CA GLY A 56 -2.22 13.22 3.43
C GLY A 56 -2.02 12.23 4.55
N TRP A 57 -3.06 12.01 5.35
CA TRP A 57 -2.95 11.22 6.56
C TRP A 57 -2.54 9.77 6.31
N THR A 58 -2.99 9.15 5.22
CA THR A 58 -2.72 7.75 4.86
C THR A 58 -1.43 7.57 4.03
N HIS A 59 -0.94 8.64 3.41
CA HIS A 59 0.30 8.68 2.62
C HIS A 59 1.48 9.33 3.36
N GLY A 60 1.22 9.91 4.53
CA GLY A 60 2.22 10.61 5.34
C GLY A 60 3.20 9.65 6.03
N VAL A 61 4.33 10.20 6.48
CA VAL A 61 5.45 9.44 7.05
C VAL A 61 5.05 8.47 8.17
N LEU A 62 4.11 8.87 9.04
CA LEU A 62 3.64 8.01 10.13
C LEU A 62 2.80 6.84 9.61
N ALA A 63 1.94 7.08 8.63
CA ALA A 63 1.14 6.03 8.02
C ALA A 63 2.02 5.06 7.22
N LEU A 64 2.99 5.56 6.45
CA LEU A 64 3.95 4.72 5.72
C LEU A 64 4.86 3.91 6.65
N ALA A 65 5.13 4.41 7.85
CA ALA A 65 5.81 3.63 8.88
C ALA A 65 4.91 2.54 9.47
N LEU A 66 3.62 2.79 9.64
CA LEU A 66 2.68 1.86 10.30
C LEU A 66 2.10 0.79 9.38
N TRP A 67 1.70 1.17 8.17
CA TRP A 67 1.01 0.31 7.21
C TRP A 67 1.72 -1.02 6.92
N PRO A 68 3.06 -1.06 6.74
CA PRO A 68 3.75 -2.32 6.48
C PRO A 68 3.59 -3.34 7.61
N PHE A 69 3.61 -2.89 8.86
CA PHE A 69 3.43 -3.75 10.02
C PHE A 69 1.98 -4.23 10.13
N LEU A 70 1.01 -3.34 9.90
CA LEU A 70 -0.40 -3.69 9.93
C LEU A 70 -0.73 -4.74 8.87
N LEU A 71 -0.31 -4.51 7.62
CA LEU A 71 -0.53 -5.44 6.52
C LEU A 71 0.15 -6.78 6.79
N THR A 72 1.38 -6.77 7.30
CA THR A 72 2.10 -7.99 7.69
C THR A 72 1.34 -8.78 8.75
N GLY A 73 0.85 -8.11 9.79
CA GLY A 73 0.05 -8.75 10.83
C GLY A 73 -1.24 -9.38 10.28
N LEU A 74 -1.93 -8.68 9.39
CA LEU A 74 -3.13 -9.19 8.72
C LEU A 74 -2.81 -10.42 7.85
N MET A 75 -1.72 -10.38 7.08
CA MET A 75 -1.29 -11.51 6.24
C MET A 75 -0.89 -12.73 7.08
N LEU A 76 -0.21 -12.55 8.21
CA LEU A 76 0.12 -13.64 9.13
C LEU A 76 -1.13 -14.26 9.77
N ALA A 77 -2.10 -13.43 10.16
CA ALA A 77 -3.38 -13.91 10.67
C ALA A 77 -4.16 -14.69 9.59
N ALA A 78 -4.17 -14.19 8.36
CA ALA A 78 -4.79 -14.85 7.22
C ALA A 78 -4.11 -16.18 6.88
N ASP A 79 -2.77 -16.22 6.83
CA ASP A 79 -2.00 -17.45 6.62
C ASP A 79 -2.35 -18.49 7.68
N ARG A 80 -2.30 -18.12 8.97
CA ARG A 80 -2.66 -19.03 10.06
C ARG A 80 -4.09 -19.56 9.93
N ALA A 81 -5.06 -18.70 9.67
CA ALA A 81 -6.46 -19.09 9.53
C ALA A 81 -6.69 -20.04 8.34
N VAL A 82 -6.06 -19.77 7.19
CA VAL A 82 -6.20 -20.59 5.98
C VAL A 82 -5.48 -21.92 6.13
N ARG A 83 -4.24 -21.94 6.65
CA ARG A 83 -3.47 -23.19 6.82
C ARG A 83 -4.16 -24.13 7.80
N THR A 84 -4.62 -23.63 8.95
CA THR A 84 -5.31 -24.46 9.95
C THR A 84 -6.62 -25.06 9.42
N ARG A 85 -7.34 -24.37 8.54
CA ARG A 85 -8.67 -24.81 8.07
C ARG A 85 -8.67 -25.54 6.73
N ARG A 86 -7.74 -25.22 5.83
CA ARG A 86 -7.84 -25.62 4.41
C ARG A 86 -6.58 -26.25 3.85
N ARG A 87 -5.40 -25.89 4.37
CA ARG A 87 -4.11 -26.30 3.78
C ARG A 87 -3.02 -26.49 4.84
N PRO A 88 -3.14 -27.52 5.71
CA PRO A 88 -2.21 -27.72 6.82
C PRO A 88 -0.77 -27.98 6.35
N GLU A 89 -0.60 -28.62 5.19
CA GLU A 89 0.71 -28.96 4.60
C GLU A 89 1.40 -27.79 3.88
N SER A 90 0.75 -26.64 3.70
CA SER A 90 1.38 -25.51 3.00
C SER A 90 2.47 -24.85 3.85
N PRO A 91 3.59 -24.42 3.24
CA PRO A 91 4.65 -23.73 3.95
C PRO A 91 4.10 -22.42 4.55
N PRO A 92 4.47 -22.08 5.80
CA PRO A 92 4.00 -20.86 6.44
C PRO A 92 4.55 -19.62 5.74
N ALA A 93 3.80 -18.52 5.84
CA ALA A 93 4.34 -17.23 5.45
C ALA A 93 5.49 -16.81 6.39
N ILE A 94 6.48 -16.13 5.84
CA ILE A 94 7.72 -15.74 6.51
C ILE A 94 7.57 -14.27 6.92
N PRO A 95 7.50 -13.94 8.23
CA PRO A 95 7.17 -12.59 8.69
C PRO A 95 8.07 -11.49 8.12
N ARG A 96 9.40 -11.72 8.09
CA ARG A 96 10.35 -10.72 7.56
C ARG A 96 10.14 -10.42 6.08
N GLU A 97 9.77 -11.44 5.29
CA GLU A 97 9.57 -11.28 3.85
C GLU A 97 8.23 -10.58 3.61
N LEU A 98 7.18 -10.92 4.37
CA LEU A 98 5.91 -10.19 4.32
C LEU A 98 6.08 -8.72 4.68
N LEU A 99 6.89 -8.40 5.70
CA LEU A 99 7.20 -7.02 6.06
C LEU A 99 7.93 -6.29 4.95
N LEU A 100 8.94 -6.92 4.36
CA LEU A 100 9.67 -6.35 3.23
C LEU A 100 8.75 -6.11 2.02
N LEU A 101 7.94 -7.10 1.64
CA LEU A 101 7.01 -6.98 0.51
C LEU A 101 5.94 -5.92 0.78
N SER A 102 5.41 -5.85 2.00
CA SER A 102 4.46 -4.82 2.40
C SER A 102 5.09 -3.44 2.26
N ALA A 103 6.29 -3.24 2.83
CA ALA A 103 7.00 -1.96 2.78
C ALA A 103 7.30 -1.52 1.34
N VAL A 104 7.88 -2.40 0.52
CA VAL A 104 8.19 -2.11 -0.89
C VAL A 104 6.92 -1.73 -1.65
N SER A 105 5.85 -2.50 -1.48
CA SER A 105 4.60 -2.26 -2.20
C SER A 105 3.91 -0.98 -1.77
N ILE A 106 3.82 -0.73 -0.47
CA ILE A 106 3.16 0.45 0.09
C ILE A 106 3.92 1.71 -0.29
N ILE A 107 5.26 1.71 -0.20
CA ILE A 107 6.10 2.87 -0.54
C ILE A 107 6.07 3.17 -2.03
N SER A 108 5.91 2.15 -2.90
CA SER A 108 5.81 2.37 -4.35
C SER A 108 4.66 3.31 -4.73
N HIS A 109 3.57 3.28 -3.96
CA HIS A 109 2.38 4.08 -4.22
C HIS A 109 2.61 5.60 -4.10
N PRO A 110 2.97 6.16 -2.92
CA PRO A 110 3.18 7.60 -2.77
C PRO A 110 4.37 8.08 -3.60
N ILE A 111 5.36 7.24 -3.89
CA ILE A 111 6.42 7.58 -4.85
C ILE A 111 5.80 7.84 -6.23
N LEU A 112 4.97 6.94 -6.74
CA LEU A 112 4.32 7.16 -8.04
C LEU A 112 3.37 8.35 -8.01
N ASP A 113 2.66 8.57 -6.90
CA ASP A 113 1.82 9.75 -6.75
C ASP A 113 2.61 11.05 -6.76
N THR A 114 3.83 11.07 -6.21
CA THR A 114 4.64 12.29 -6.30
C THR A 114 5.03 12.63 -7.73
N LEU A 115 5.13 11.65 -8.62
CA LEU A 115 5.51 11.91 -10.00
C LEU A 115 4.41 12.59 -10.81
N ASN A 116 3.17 12.62 -10.30
CA ASN A 116 2.03 13.26 -10.94
C ASN A 116 1.83 14.72 -10.49
N THR A 117 0.93 15.42 -11.17
CA THR A 117 0.57 16.84 -10.91
C THR A 117 -0.29 17.07 -9.67
N TYR A 118 -0.86 16.01 -9.09
CA TYR A 118 -1.69 16.10 -7.87
C TYR A 118 -0.86 15.98 -6.58
N GLY A 119 0.31 15.32 -6.64
CA GLY A 119 1.28 15.26 -5.55
C GLY A 119 0.82 14.48 -4.30
N VAL A 120 1.65 14.56 -3.26
CA VAL A 120 1.46 13.91 -1.95
C VAL A 120 1.93 14.82 -0.80
N ARG A 121 1.32 14.70 0.38
CA ARG A 121 1.76 15.39 1.61
C ARG A 121 2.59 14.47 2.51
N TRP A 122 3.84 14.17 2.12
CA TRP A 122 4.74 13.25 2.84
C TRP A 122 4.88 13.52 4.33
N LEU A 123 4.91 14.79 4.71
CA LEU A 123 5.22 15.20 6.08
C LEU A 123 3.99 15.25 6.99
N MET A 124 2.81 14.83 6.51
CA MET A 124 1.64 14.67 7.38
C MET A 124 1.95 13.67 8.51
N PRO A 125 1.61 13.98 9.78
CA PRO A 125 0.80 15.13 10.24
C PRO A 125 1.59 16.37 10.68
N PHE A 126 2.92 16.34 10.61
CA PHE A 126 3.79 17.44 11.08
C PHE A 126 3.73 18.67 10.17
N SER A 127 3.48 18.47 8.88
CA SER A 127 3.28 19.53 7.91
C SER A 127 2.31 19.11 6.82
N GLY A 128 1.36 19.99 6.49
CA GLY A 128 0.43 19.81 5.37
C GLY A 128 1.02 20.18 4.00
N ARG A 129 2.34 20.37 3.90
CA ARG A 129 3.02 20.74 2.66
C ARG A 129 2.84 19.66 1.59
N TRP A 130 2.49 20.09 0.39
CA TRP A 130 2.43 19.26 -0.80
C TRP A 130 3.78 19.16 -1.50
N PHE A 131 4.05 17.98 -2.05
CA PHE A 131 5.22 17.68 -2.86
C PHE A 131 4.77 17.14 -4.21
N TYR A 132 5.36 17.71 -5.27
CA TYR A 132 5.04 17.43 -6.67
C TYR A 132 6.34 17.19 -7.43
N GLY A 133 6.34 16.19 -8.29
CA GLY A 133 7.42 15.89 -9.22
C GLY A 133 7.15 16.47 -10.61
N ASP A 134 5.87 16.65 -10.98
CA ASP A 134 5.42 17.22 -12.27
C ASP A 134 6.01 16.52 -13.51
N THR A 135 6.42 15.26 -13.37
CA THR A 135 7.09 14.48 -14.42
C THR A 135 6.14 13.62 -15.26
N LEU A 136 4.98 13.25 -14.71
CA LEU A 136 3.97 12.41 -15.36
C LEU A 136 2.66 13.18 -15.43
N PHE A 137 2.24 13.53 -16.64
CA PHE A 137 0.93 14.12 -16.86
C PHE A 137 -0.14 13.02 -16.80
N ILE A 138 -1.20 13.27 -16.04
CA ILE A 138 -2.39 12.40 -16.02
C ILE A 138 -3.40 13.02 -16.98
N VAL A 139 -3.80 12.25 -18.00
CA VAL A 139 -4.86 12.60 -18.97
C VAL A 139 -6.22 12.14 -18.45
#